data_AF-A0A523ZLF2-F1
#
_entry.id   AF-A0A523ZLF2-F1
#
_cell.length_a   1.000
_cell.length_b   1.000
_cell.length_c   1.000
_cell.angle_alpha   90.00
_cell.angle_beta   90.00
_cell.angle_gamma   90.00
#
_symmetry.space_group_name_H-M   'P 1'
#
loop_
_entity.id
_entity.type
_entity.pdbx_description
1 polymer ?
#
loop_
_entity_poly.entity_id
_entity_poly.type
_entity_poly.pdbx_seq_one_letter_code
_entity_poly.pdbx_strand_id
1 'polypeptide(L)'
;MKFLSKELIDEMLKQAEADPELPSKLKGLTIRLLMVGTDCPGNEDRQYSIILADGNLISMEMETQPAPSDLRTAPLDKTKYDSRVICSYETLLDLVQEKMSMVAALGKVTIDGDLPKLMTQVEGFIALLQFMNTLPLEY
;
A
#
# COMPACT_ATOMS: atom_id res chain seq x y z
N MET A 1 -3.64 3.22 16.19
CA MET A 1 -4.40 2.49 15.14
C MET A 1 -3.56 1.34 14.64
N LYS A 2 -4.14 0.17 14.40
CA LYS A 2 -3.35 -1.00 14.00
C LYS A 2 -2.80 -0.87 12.57
N PHE A 3 -1.55 -1.24 12.35
CA PHE A 3 -0.97 -1.30 11.02
C PHE A 3 -1.67 -2.38 10.17
N LEU A 4 -1.85 -2.09 8.88
CA LEU A 4 -2.70 -2.87 7.97
C LEU A 4 -4.08 -3.20 8.57
N SER A 5 -4.81 -2.18 9.02
CA SER A 5 -6.19 -2.31 9.49
C SER A 5 -7.15 -1.35 8.81
N LYS A 6 -8.45 -1.64 8.90
CA LYS A 6 -9.50 -0.73 8.44
C LYS A 6 -9.42 0.66 9.07
N GLU A 7 -9.05 0.75 10.35
CA GLU A 7 -8.89 2.03 11.06
C GLU A 7 -7.84 2.92 10.38
N LEU A 8 -6.75 2.32 9.88
CA LEU A 8 -5.71 3.05 9.16
C LEU A 8 -6.24 3.59 7.83
N ILE A 9 -7.05 2.81 7.10
CA ILE A 9 -7.69 3.28 5.85
C ILE A 9 -8.60 4.47 6.14
N ASP A 10 -9.46 4.34 7.15
CA ASP A 10 -10.44 5.36 7.49
C ASP A 10 -9.74 6.68 7.89
N GLU A 11 -8.65 6.62 8.66
CA GLU A 11 -7.87 7.81 9.01
C GLU A 11 -7.07 8.37 7.83
N MET A 12 -6.51 7.53 6.95
CA MET A 12 -5.84 8.00 5.73
C MET A 12 -6.80 8.79 4.82
N LEU A 13 -8.01 8.28 4.61
CA LEU A 13 -9.04 8.96 3.82
C LEU A 13 -9.44 10.30 4.47
N LYS A 14 -9.67 10.31 5.78
CA LYS A 14 -10.00 11.53 6.53
C LYS A 14 -8.89 12.58 6.47
N GLN A 15 -7.62 12.17 6.60
CA GLN A 15 -6.48 13.09 6.47
C GLN A 15 -6.32 13.61 5.04
N ALA A 16 -6.56 12.76 4.04
CA ALA A 16 -6.55 13.17 2.64
C ALA A 16 -7.64 14.19 2.30
N GLU A 17 -8.82 14.08 2.92
CA GLU A 17 -9.89 15.08 2.81
C GLU A 17 -9.54 16.40 3.53
N ALA A 18 -8.83 16.32 4.65
CA ALA A 18 -8.50 17.47 5.48
C ALA A 18 -7.25 18.25 5.02
N ASP A 19 -6.32 17.60 4.30
CA ASP A 19 -5.05 18.19 3.84
C ASP A 19 -5.06 18.46 2.33
N PRO A 20 -5.41 19.69 1.88
CA PRO A 20 -5.42 20.03 0.46
C PRO A 20 -4.02 20.04 -0.17
N GLU A 21 -2.94 20.00 0.62
CA GLU A 21 -1.57 19.91 0.11
C GLU A 21 -1.12 18.47 -0.11
N LEU A 22 -1.85 17.47 0.40
CA LEU A 22 -1.49 16.06 0.29
C LEU A 22 -1.23 15.61 -1.15
N PRO A 23 -2.03 15.98 -2.17
CA PRO A 23 -1.75 15.58 -3.55
C PRO A 23 -0.37 16.01 -4.05
N SER A 24 0.06 17.22 -3.67
CA SER A 24 1.40 17.73 -4.00
C SER A 24 2.50 17.03 -3.21
N LYS A 25 2.23 16.66 -1.95
CA LYS A 25 3.16 15.86 -1.13
C LYS A 25 3.36 14.46 -1.73
N LEU A 26 2.30 13.87 -2.28
CA LEU A 26 2.31 12.58 -2.97
C LEU A 26 2.84 12.65 -4.42
N LYS A 27 3.38 13.79 -4.86
CA LYS A 27 4.09 13.95 -6.15
C LYS A 27 3.27 13.55 -7.39
N GLY A 28 1.95 13.73 -7.36
CA GLY A 28 1.08 13.36 -8.48
C GLY A 28 0.91 11.84 -8.65
N LEU A 29 1.16 11.05 -7.59
CA LEU A 29 1.03 9.59 -7.60
C LEU A 29 -0.29 9.17 -8.22
N THR A 30 -0.20 8.41 -9.32
CA THR A 30 -1.37 7.92 -10.07
C THR A 30 -1.24 6.42 -10.29
N ILE A 31 -2.02 5.63 -9.53
CA ILE A 31 -1.94 4.17 -9.56
C ILE A 31 -3.24 3.53 -9.09
N ARG A 32 -3.58 2.38 -9.67
CA ARG A 32 -4.57 1.43 -9.15
C ARG A 32 -3.83 0.19 -8.69
N LEU A 33 -3.64 0.04 -7.38
CA LEU A 33 -2.74 -0.94 -6.78
C LEU A 33 -3.50 -1.90 -5.86
N LEU A 34 -3.18 -3.19 -5.95
CA LEU A 34 -3.40 -4.13 -4.87
C LEU A 34 -2.12 -4.28 -4.04
N MET A 35 -2.17 -4.00 -2.74
CA MET A 35 -1.05 -4.24 -1.83
C MET A 35 -1.42 -5.36 -0.87
N VAL A 36 -0.68 -6.46 -0.89
CA VAL A 36 -0.94 -7.64 -0.06
C VAL A 36 0.17 -7.78 0.99
N GLY A 37 -0.22 -7.69 2.26
CA GLY A 37 0.61 -8.05 3.41
C GLY A 37 0.34 -9.50 3.81
N THR A 38 1.37 -10.35 3.76
CA THR A 38 1.26 -11.76 4.15
C THR A 38 1.61 -11.96 5.61
N ASP A 39 1.01 -12.99 6.21
CA ASP A 39 1.36 -13.47 7.56
C ASP A 39 1.21 -12.35 8.62
N CYS A 40 0.16 -11.54 8.48
CA CYS A 40 -0.18 -10.47 9.39
C CYS A 40 -0.58 -11.02 10.78
N PRO A 41 -0.49 -10.18 11.84
CA PRO A 41 -0.96 -10.55 13.17
C PRO A 41 -2.40 -11.06 13.15
N GLY A 42 -2.63 -12.24 13.75
CA GLY A 42 -3.91 -12.95 13.67
C GLY A 42 -3.91 -14.16 12.73
N ASN A 43 -2.76 -14.49 12.12
CA ASN A 43 -2.63 -15.56 11.12
C ASN A 43 -3.52 -15.28 9.89
N GLU A 44 -3.39 -14.06 9.36
CA GLU A 44 -4.19 -13.53 8.25
C GLU A 44 -3.28 -12.97 7.15
N ASP A 45 -3.75 -13.02 5.92
CA ASP A 45 -3.27 -12.15 4.84
C ASP A 45 -4.26 -11.00 4.67
N ARG A 46 -3.73 -9.82 4.38
CA ARG A 46 -4.52 -8.59 4.24
C ARG A 46 -4.18 -7.93 2.92
N GLN A 47 -5.20 -7.53 2.17
CA GLN A 47 -5.07 -6.83 0.91
C GLN A 47 -5.70 -5.45 0.99
N TYR A 48 -4.97 -4.44 0.54
CA TYR A 48 -5.50 -3.11 0.29
C TYR A 48 -5.67 -2.89 -1.21
N SER A 49 -6.87 -2.49 -1.60
CA SER A 49 -7.15 -1.97 -2.93
C SER A 49 -7.05 -0.45 -2.88
N ILE A 50 -6.05 0.13 -3.53
CA ILE A 50 -5.71 1.55 -3.46
C ILE A 50 -5.87 2.16 -4.84
N ILE A 51 -6.67 3.22 -4.95
CA ILE A 51 -6.78 4.01 -6.18
C ILE A 51 -6.37 5.44 -5.86
N LEU A 52 -5.30 5.89 -6.51
CA LEU A 52 -4.79 7.25 -6.46
C LEU A 52 -4.82 7.86 -7.86
N ALA A 53 -5.21 9.13 -7.94
CA ALA A 53 -5.17 9.91 -9.17
C ALA A 53 -4.61 11.31 -8.89
N ASP A 54 -3.48 11.62 -9.51
CA ASP A 54 -2.76 12.89 -9.32
C ASP A 54 -2.51 13.23 -7.84
N GLY A 55 -2.12 12.22 -7.06
CA GLY A 55 -1.90 12.34 -5.61
C GLY A 55 -3.18 12.40 -4.76
N ASN A 56 -4.37 12.39 -5.36
CA ASN A 56 -5.63 12.32 -4.62
C ASN A 56 -5.96 10.86 -4.32
N LEU A 57 -6.27 10.57 -3.05
CA LEU A 57 -6.73 9.25 -2.62
C LEU A 57 -8.20 9.09 -2.99
N ILE A 58 -8.49 8.35 -4.07
CA ILE A 58 -9.85 8.21 -4.61
C ILE A 58 -10.63 7.12 -3.88
N SER A 59 -9.99 5.97 -3.63
CA SER A 59 -10.60 4.89 -2.87
C SER A 59 -9.54 4.02 -2.20
N MET A 60 -9.87 3.53 -1.01
CA MET A 60 -9.13 2.49 -0.33
C MET A 60 -10.10 1.46 0.25
N GLU A 61 -9.89 0.19 -0.06
CA GLU A 61 -10.69 -0.91 0.47
C GLU A 61 -9.77 -1.99 1.04
N MET A 62 -10.29 -2.76 1.99
CA MET A 62 -9.56 -3.85 2.64
C MET A 62 -10.28 -5.17 2.46
N GLU A 63 -9.50 -6.20 2.19
CA GLU A 63 -9.90 -7.60 2.26
C GLU A 63 -8.97 -8.36 3.20
N THR A 64 -9.52 -9.26 4.00
CA THR A 64 -8.77 -10.11 4.94
C THR A 64 -9.14 -11.56 4.71
N GLN A 65 -8.14 -12.44 4.68
CA GLN A 65 -8.33 -13.89 4.58
C GLN A 65 -7.37 -14.61 5.55
N PRO A 66 -7.71 -15.80 6.08
CA PRO A 66 -6.77 -16.60 6.87
C PRO A 66 -5.50 -16.94 6.09
N ALA A 67 -4.33 -16.84 6.72
CA ALA A 67 -3.05 -17.16 6.10
C ALA A 67 -2.75 -18.67 6.11
N PRO A 68 -2.20 -19.24 5.03
CA PRO A 68 -2.01 -18.63 3.71
C PRO A 68 -3.31 -18.55 2.92
N SER A 69 -3.46 -17.51 2.11
CA SER A 69 -4.69 -17.25 1.34
C SER A 69 -4.46 -17.15 -0.17
N ASP A 70 -5.57 -17.16 -0.91
CA ASP A 70 -5.58 -16.93 -2.35
C ASP A 70 -5.21 -15.49 -2.73
N LEU A 71 -5.19 -14.54 -1.79
CA LEU A 71 -4.73 -13.16 -2.05
C LEU A 71 -3.31 -13.13 -2.60
N ARG A 72 -2.48 -14.12 -2.24
CA ARG A 72 -1.10 -14.28 -2.71
C ARG A 72 -0.98 -14.70 -4.17
N THR A 73 -2.00 -15.34 -4.75
CA THR A 73 -1.88 -16.06 -6.04
C THR A 73 -3.02 -15.79 -7.03
N ALA A 74 -4.16 -15.26 -6.58
CA ALA A 74 -5.32 -14.99 -7.42
C ALA A 74 -4.92 -14.16 -8.65
N PRO A 75 -5.45 -14.42 -9.86
CA PRO A 75 -5.09 -13.64 -11.03
C PRO A 75 -5.40 -12.14 -10.87
N LEU A 76 -4.47 -11.28 -11.30
CA LEU A 76 -4.69 -9.83 -11.31
C LEU A 76 -5.68 -9.43 -12.42
N ASP A 77 -6.78 -8.78 -12.04
CA ASP A 77 -7.68 -8.12 -13.00
C ASP A 77 -7.06 -6.81 -13.50
N LYS A 78 -6.33 -6.90 -14.61
CA LYS A 78 -5.63 -5.77 -15.24
C LYS A 78 -6.55 -4.68 -15.79
N THR A 79 -7.86 -4.92 -15.85
CA THR A 79 -8.82 -3.87 -16.22
C THR A 79 -9.08 -2.92 -15.05
N LYS A 80 -8.97 -3.43 -13.82
CA LYS A 80 -9.22 -2.68 -12.57
C LYS A 80 -7.96 -2.15 -11.94
N TYR A 81 -6.88 -2.94 -11.93
CA TYR A 81 -5.64 -2.61 -11.25
C TYR A 81 -4.46 -2.64 -12.21
N ASP A 82 -3.53 -1.72 -12.02
CA ASP A 82 -2.28 -1.65 -12.79
C ASP A 82 -1.28 -2.70 -12.31
N SER A 83 -1.27 -2.98 -11.01
CA SER A 83 -0.34 -3.91 -10.39
C SER A 83 -0.87 -4.48 -9.07
N ARG A 84 -0.27 -5.59 -8.65
CA ARG A 84 -0.31 -6.11 -7.29
C ARG A 84 1.11 -6.26 -6.75
N VAL A 85 1.33 -5.78 -5.53
CA VAL A 85 2.57 -5.94 -4.78
C VAL A 85 2.28 -6.82 -3.57
N ILE A 86 3.06 -7.88 -3.39
CA ILE A 86 2.89 -8.86 -2.30
C ILE A 86 4.20 -8.90 -1.51
N CYS A 87 4.11 -8.77 -0.19
CA CYS A 87 5.25 -8.95 0.72
C CYS A 87 4.80 -9.28 2.13
N SER A 88 5.73 -9.69 2.99
CA SER A 88 5.43 -9.98 4.39
C SER A 88 5.02 -8.72 5.15
N TYR A 89 4.21 -8.90 6.20
CA TYR A 89 3.90 -7.86 7.18
C TYR A 89 5.15 -7.12 7.67
N GLU A 90 6.21 -7.86 7.99
CA GLU A 90 7.50 -7.32 8.43
C GLU A 90 8.17 -6.43 7.36
N THR A 91 8.13 -6.84 6.09
CA THR A 91 8.70 -6.04 5.01
C THR A 91 7.96 -4.71 4.84
N LEU A 92 6.62 -4.73 4.92
CA LEU A 92 5.80 -3.51 4.88
C LEU A 92 6.06 -2.61 6.09
N LEU A 93 6.20 -3.21 7.28
CA LEU A 93 6.50 -2.50 8.50
C LEU A 93 7.85 -1.78 8.42
N ASP A 94 8.89 -2.47 7.96
CA ASP A 94 10.23 -1.89 7.79
C ASP A 94 10.25 -0.76 6.77
N LEU A 95 9.43 -0.86 5.71
CA LEU A 95 9.27 0.21 4.71
C LEU A 95 8.61 1.45 5.31
N VAL A 96 7.50 1.28 6.04
CA VAL A 96 6.78 2.41 6.66
C VAL A 96 7.61 3.06 7.75
N GLN A 97 8.34 2.28 8.56
CA GLN A 97 9.22 2.79 9.60
C GLN A 97 10.57 3.33 9.07
N GLU A 98 10.75 3.38 7.75
CA GLU A 98 11.98 3.83 7.09
C GLU A 98 13.24 3.05 7.51
N LYS A 99 13.07 1.83 8.04
CA LYS A 99 14.15 0.88 8.34
C LYS A 99 14.69 0.19 7.09
N MET A 100 13.89 0.17 6.02
CA MET A 100 14.23 -0.37 4.72
C MET A 100 13.87 0.64 3.62
N SER A 101 14.73 0.78 2.61
CA SER A 101 14.41 1.58 1.43
C SER A 101 13.54 0.80 0.44
N MET A 102 12.73 1.52 -0.35
CA MET A 102 11.96 0.92 -1.44
C MET A 102 12.83 0.09 -2.40
N VAL A 103 14.05 0.57 -2.71
CA VAL A 103 14.98 -0.14 -3.59
C VAL A 103 15.42 -1.47 -2.97
N ALA A 104 15.71 -1.51 -1.66
CA ALA A 104 16.07 -2.74 -0.97
C ALA A 104 14.89 -3.72 -0.90
N ALA A 105 13.66 -3.21 -0.79
CA ALA A 105 12.45 -4.02 -0.75
C ALA A 105 12.13 -4.70 -2.09
N LEU A 106 12.60 -4.19 -3.24
CA LEU A 106 12.36 -4.81 -4.56
C LEU A 106 12.79 -6.29 -4.61
N GLY A 107 13.82 -6.67 -3.85
CA GLY A 107 14.26 -8.08 -3.74
C GLY A 107 13.44 -8.94 -2.77
N LYS A 108 12.51 -8.35 -2.02
CA LYS A 108 11.66 -8.99 -1.00
C LYS A 108 10.17 -8.97 -1.35
N VAL A 109 9.79 -8.26 -2.41
CA VAL A 109 8.41 -8.16 -2.88
C VAL A 109 8.20 -9.02 -4.12
N THR A 110 7.01 -9.56 -4.27
CA THR A 110 6.52 -10.09 -5.55
C THR A 110 5.66 -9.02 -6.21
N ILE A 111 5.89 -8.75 -7.49
CA ILE A 111 5.14 -7.76 -8.27
C ILE A 111 4.50 -8.46 -9.45
N ASP A 112 3.18 -8.32 -9.57
CA ASP A 112 2.39 -8.73 -10.73
C ASP A 112 1.82 -7.47 -11.40
N GLY A 113 1.89 -7.37 -12.73
CA GLY A 113 1.41 -6.20 -13.50
C GLY A 113 2.51 -5.30 -14.05
N ASP A 114 2.21 -4.01 -14.15
CA ASP A 114 3.05 -3.00 -14.81
C ASP A 114 4.17 -2.46 -13.91
N LEU A 115 5.26 -3.23 -13.82
CA LEU A 115 6.47 -2.82 -13.10
C LEU A 115 7.06 -1.49 -13.60
N PRO A 116 7.21 -1.24 -14.93
CA PRO A 116 7.68 0.07 -15.41
C PRO A 116 6.87 1.24 -14.84
N LYS A 117 5.54 1.15 -14.83
CA LYS A 117 4.67 2.19 -14.25
C LYS A 117 4.95 2.38 -12.76
N LEU A 118 5.05 1.30 -11.98
CA LEU A 118 5.40 1.40 -10.55
C LEU A 118 6.74 2.11 -10.34
N MET A 119 7.76 1.76 -11.14
CA MET A 119 9.09 2.35 -11.01
C MET A 119 9.11 3.84 -11.36
N THR A 120 8.30 4.29 -12.33
CA THR A 120 8.17 5.73 -12.63
C THR A 120 7.49 6.53 -11.50
N GLN A 121 6.78 5.85 -10.61
CA GLN A 121 6.00 6.44 -9.51
C GLN A 121 6.67 6.22 -8.13
N VAL A 122 7.92 5.75 -8.08
CA VAL A 122 8.63 5.39 -6.84
C VAL A 122 8.69 6.54 -5.83
N GLU A 123 8.95 7.78 -6.27
CA GLU A 123 8.98 8.93 -5.36
C GLU A 123 7.61 9.19 -4.72
N GLY A 124 6.52 9.00 -5.47
CA GLY A 124 5.16 9.08 -4.95
C GLY A 124 4.87 7.98 -3.91
N PHE A 125 5.36 6.77 -4.14
CA PHE A 125 5.25 5.69 -3.14
C PHE A 125 6.05 5.97 -1.88
N ILE A 126 7.27 6.49 -2.00
CA ILE A 126 8.06 6.91 -0.84
C ILE A 126 7.29 7.97 -0.04
N ALA A 127 6.71 8.96 -0.71
CA ALA A 127 5.89 9.98 -0.06
C ALA A 127 4.64 9.38 0.61
N LEU A 128 4.00 8.38 0.00
CA LEU A 128 2.86 7.68 0.60
C LEU A 128 3.26 6.93 1.89
N LEU A 129 4.39 6.22 1.89
CA LEU A 129 4.91 5.53 3.07
C LEU A 129 5.28 6.52 4.19
N GLN A 130 5.91 7.65 3.83
CA GLN A 130 6.21 8.72 4.77
C GLN A 130 4.93 9.30 5.38
N PHE A 131 3.90 9.54 4.57
CA PHE A 131 2.60 9.98 5.05
C PHE A 131 2.00 8.96 6.04
N MET A 132 2.02 7.66 5.72
CA MET A 132 1.55 6.61 6.64
C MET A 132 2.32 6.63 7.97
N ASN A 133 3.64 6.89 7.93
CA ASN A 133 4.49 6.96 9.13
C ASN A 133 4.18 8.17 10.02
N THR A 134 3.53 9.22 9.50
CA THR A 134 3.09 10.36 10.31
C THR A 134 1.86 10.06 11.18
N LEU A 135 1.15 8.97 10.88
CA LEU A 135 -0.06 8.57 11.59
C LEU A 135 0.29 7.79 12.87
N PRO A 136 -0.52 7.88 13.95
CA PRO A 136 -0.28 7.17 15.20
C PRO A 136 -0.56 5.66 15.04
N LEU A 137 0.44 4.94 14.53
CA LEU A 137 0.40 3.51 14.26
C LEU A 137 0.82 2.66 15.47
N GLU A 138 0.13 1.55 15.65
CA GLU A 138 0.44 0.45 16.55
C GLU A 138 0.75 -0.79 15.70
N TYR A 139 1.78 -1.54 16.09
CA TYR A 139 2.40 -2.59 15.25
C TYR A 139 2.21 -3.98 15.82
#